data_AF-A0A1I4EJJ4-F1
#
_entry.id   AF-A0A1I4EJJ4-F1
#
_cell.length_a   1.000
_cell.length_b   1.000
_cell.length_c   1.000
_cell.angle_alpha   90.00
_cell.angle_beta   90.00
_cell.angle_gamma   90.00
#
_symmetry.space_group_name_H-M   'P 1'
#
loop_
_entity.id
_entity.type
_entity.pdbx_description
1 polymer ?
#
loop_
_entity_poly.entity_id
_entity_poly.type
_entity_poly.pdbx_seq_one_letter_code
_entity_poly.pdbx_strand_id
1 'polypeptide(L)'
;MTGAAQMLTVRVPLVVRKPRGGRKLMIAPASTTNRGASAGDTTLMKAVARAFRWRRMMEAGRFATINELAAAEKINSSYVSRLLRLTLLAPGLVEAILDGRQSEGMTLPGLMEPFPVEWEQQRRRF
;
A
#
# COMPACT_ATOMS: atom_id res chain seq x y z
N MET A 1 -30.10 -25.85 45.76
CA MET A 1 -30.12 -24.38 45.92
C MET A 1 -28.95 -23.82 45.14
N THR A 2 -29.23 -23.16 44.02
CA THR A 2 -28.29 -22.83 42.93
C THR A 2 -27.39 -21.65 43.32
N GLY A 3 -26.06 -21.82 43.25
CA GLY A 3 -25.09 -20.78 43.54
C GLY A 3 -25.09 -19.71 42.45
N ALA A 4 -25.51 -18.49 42.79
CA ALA A 4 -25.51 -17.35 41.87
C ALA A 4 -24.06 -16.94 41.57
N ALA A 5 -23.71 -16.91 40.27
CA ALA A 5 -22.41 -16.42 39.81
C ALA A 5 -22.25 -14.94 40.19
N GLN A 6 -21.25 -14.63 41.01
CA GLN A 6 -20.95 -13.26 41.41
C GLN A 6 -20.24 -12.54 40.26
N MET A 7 -20.84 -11.45 39.79
CA MET A 7 -20.33 -10.63 38.69
C MET A 7 -19.52 -9.47 39.27
N LEU A 8 -18.21 -9.45 39.04
CA LEU A 8 -17.33 -8.36 39.47
C LEU A 8 -17.19 -7.35 38.33
N THR A 9 -17.69 -6.13 38.53
CA THR A 9 -17.54 -5.04 37.55
C THR A 9 -16.37 -4.15 37.95
N VAL A 10 -15.32 -4.11 37.12
CA VAL A 10 -14.17 -3.21 37.30
C VAL A 10 -14.29 -2.03 36.34
N ARG A 11 -14.31 -0.80 36.88
CA ARG A 11 -14.26 0.43 36.09
C ARG A 11 -12.82 0.94 36.04
N VAL A 12 -12.18 0.83 34.88
CA VAL A 12 -10.85 1.39 34.62
C VAL A 12 -11.03 2.73 33.90
N PRO A 13 -10.58 3.86 34.47
CA PRO A 13 -10.61 5.14 33.78
C PRO A 13 -9.54 5.16 32.69
N LEU A 14 -9.96 4.98 31.43
CA LEU A 14 -9.08 5.08 30.27
C LEU A 14 -9.01 6.53 29.79
N VAL A 15 -7.86 7.18 29.95
CA VAL A 15 -7.62 8.51 29.37
C VAL A 15 -7.18 8.31 27.92
N VAL A 16 -8.11 8.36 26.98
CA VAL A 16 -7.80 8.34 25.53
C VAL A 16 -7.16 9.66 25.14
N ARG A 17 -5.83 9.73 25.17
CA ARG A 17 -5.09 10.86 24.60
C ARG A 17 -5.24 10.79 23.08
N LYS A 18 -6.00 11.73 22.51
CA LYS A 18 -6.20 11.85 21.06
C LYS A 18 -4.83 12.08 20.40
N PRO A 19 -4.31 11.15 19.58
CA PRO A 19 -3.07 11.39 18.85
C PRO A 19 -3.32 12.56 17.90
N ARG A 20 -2.60 13.67 18.07
CA ARG A 20 -2.61 14.76 17.10
C ARG A 20 -1.90 14.26 15.84
N GLY A 21 -2.68 13.83 14.84
CA GLY A 21 -2.15 13.41 13.53
C GLY A 21 -2.59 12.04 12.99
N GLY A 22 -3.51 11.33 13.67
CA GLY A 22 -4.03 10.06 13.13
C GLY A 22 -4.88 10.23 11.87
N ARG A 23 -4.77 9.28 10.92
CA ARG A 23 -5.63 9.20 9.72
C ARG A 23 -7.09 9.06 10.17
N LYS A 24 -7.94 10.04 9.82
CA LYS A 24 -9.37 9.98 10.14
C LYS A 24 -10.08 9.10 9.11
N LEU A 25 -10.63 7.97 9.55
CA LEU A 25 -11.57 7.18 8.75
C LEU A 25 -12.99 7.64 9.06
N MET A 26 -13.69 8.18 8.05
CA MET A 26 -15.08 8.62 8.19
C MET A 26 -16.00 7.51 7.70
N ILE A 27 -16.68 6.83 8.63
CA ILE A 27 -17.68 5.81 8.33
C ILE A 27 -19.04 6.51 8.34
N ALA A 28 -19.66 6.66 7.17
CA ALA A 28 -21.02 7.18 7.05
C ALA A 28 -22.05 6.05 7.27
N PRO A 29 -23.23 6.34 7.84
CA PRO A 29 -24.29 5.35 8.00
C PRO A 29 -24.81 4.87 6.64
N ALA A 30 -25.23 3.60 6.60
CA ALA A 30 -25.44 2.79 5.39
C ALA A 30 -26.42 3.35 4.34
N SER A 31 -27.22 4.38 4.66
CA SER A 31 -28.21 4.97 3.75
C SER A 31 -27.68 6.12 2.90
N THR A 32 -26.51 6.68 3.22
CA THR A 32 -25.85 7.60 2.31
C THR A 32 -24.90 6.76 1.48
N THR A 33 -25.23 6.50 0.22
CA THR A 33 -24.26 6.00 -0.75
C THR A 33 -23.04 6.89 -0.65
N ASN A 34 -22.02 6.42 0.07
CA ASN A 34 -20.75 7.10 0.22
C ASN A 34 -20.07 6.96 -1.13
N ARG A 35 -20.50 7.76 -2.10
CA ARG A 35 -19.88 7.94 -3.41
C ARG A 35 -18.66 8.86 -3.30
N GLY A 36 -17.95 8.80 -2.18
CA GLY A 36 -16.51 8.96 -2.26
C GLY A 36 -16.03 7.65 -2.86
N ALA A 37 -15.58 7.67 -4.12
CA ALA A 37 -14.97 6.52 -4.77
C ALA A 37 -14.15 5.70 -3.77
N SER A 38 -14.15 4.38 -3.90
CA SER A 38 -13.04 3.56 -3.40
C SER A 38 -11.75 4.28 -3.79
N ALA A 39 -11.21 5.09 -2.88
CA ALA A 39 -10.07 5.92 -3.17
C ALA A 39 -8.93 4.94 -3.07
N GLY A 40 -8.66 4.24 -4.17
CA GLY A 40 -7.67 3.20 -4.26
C GLY A 40 -6.37 3.66 -3.60
N ASP A 41 -5.59 2.71 -3.10
CA ASP A 41 -4.40 3.02 -2.30
C ASP A 41 -3.45 4.00 -3.03
N THR A 42 -3.61 5.29 -2.74
CA THR A 42 -2.84 6.37 -3.36
C THR A 42 -1.35 6.23 -3.10
N THR A 43 -0.97 5.50 -2.05
CA THR A 43 0.42 5.17 -1.73
C THR A 43 0.97 4.18 -2.75
N LEU A 44 0.20 3.12 -3.03
CA LEU A 44 0.55 2.11 -4.03
C LEU A 44 0.59 2.72 -5.44
N MET A 45 -0.43 3.52 -5.80
CA MET A 45 -0.45 4.24 -7.09
C MET A 45 0.80 5.12 -7.27
N LYS A 46 1.17 5.91 -6.26
CA LYS A 46 2.37 6.76 -6.29
C LYS A 46 3.66 5.93 -6.38
N ALA A 47 3.72 4.78 -5.71
CA ALA A 47 4.88 3.90 -5.77
C ALA A 47 5.08 3.34 -7.18
N VAL A 48 4.01 2.87 -7.83
CA VAL A 48 4.05 2.40 -9.22
C VAL A 48 4.46 3.53 -10.15
N ALA A 49 3.82 4.69 -10.07
CA ALA A 49 4.18 5.85 -10.90
C ALA A 49 5.66 6.26 -10.72
N ARG A 50 6.17 6.24 -9.49
CA ARG A 50 7.58 6.54 -9.20
C ARG A 50 8.52 5.51 -9.81
N ALA A 51 8.19 4.22 -9.72
CA ALA A 51 8.97 3.14 -10.31
C ALA A 51 9.12 3.30 -11.83
N PHE A 52 8.02 3.57 -12.54
CA PHE A 52 8.04 3.80 -13.99
C PHE A 52 8.80 5.08 -14.36
N ARG A 53 8.65 6.16 -13.59
CA ARG A 53 9.43 7.39 -13.79
C ARG A 53 10.93 7.14 -13.65
N TRP A 54 11.34 6.41 -12.62
CA TRP A 54 12.73 6.05 -12.37
C TRP A 54 13.31 5.19 -13.48
N ARG A 55 12.58 4.15 -13.89
CA ARG A 55 12.95 3.32 -15.04
C ARG A 55 13.18 4.17 -16.30
N ARG A 56 12.26 5.09 -16.61
CA ARG A 56 12.41 5.99 -17.76
C ARG A 56 13.63 6.90 -17.67
N MET A 57 13.98 7.40 -16.49
CA MET A 57 15.18 8.22 -16.32
C MET A 57 16.47 7.41 -16.53
N MET A 58 16.49 6.15 -16.10
CA MET A 58 17.61 5.24 -16.34
C MET A 58 17.71 4.86 -17.82
N GLU A 59 16.59 4.51 -18.47
CA GLU A 59 16.54 4.20 -19.91
C GLU A 59 16.94 5.40 -20.77
N ALA A 60 16.65 6.64 -20.32
CA ALA A 60 17.09 7.87 -20.97
C ALA A 60 18.58 8.21 -20.70
N GLY A 61 19.32 7.36 -19.97
CA GLY A 61 20.72 7.57 -19.66
C GLY A 61 20.99 8.71 -18.65
N ARG A 62 19.96 9.23 -17.97
CA ARG A 62 20.14 10.29 -16.95
C ARG A 62 20.85 9.79 -15.70
N PHE A 63 20.73 8.49 -15.43
CA PHE A 63 21.41 7.79 -14.36
C PHE A 63 21.87 6.44 -14.91
N ALA A 64 23.16 6.12 -14.77
CA ALA A 64 23.74 4.89 -15.27
C ALA A 64 23.47 3.69 -14.33
N THR A 65 23.31 3.95 -13.03
CA THR A 65 23.15 2.88 -12.03
C THR A 65 22.05 3.19 -11.02
N ILE A 66 21.56 2.14 -10.35
CA ILE A 66 20.62 2.27 -9.24
C ILE A 66 21.24 3.10 -8.09
N ASN A 67 22.54 2.93 -7.84
CA ASN A 67 23.23 3.66 -6.77
C ASN A 67 23.28 5.17 -7.05
N GLU A 68 23.49 5.57 -8.30
CA GLU A 68 23.48 6.97 -8.72
C GLU A 68 22.08 7.58 -8.57
N LEU A 69 21.05 6.88 -9.05
CA LEU A 69 19.65 7.29 -8.86
C LEU A 69 19.30 7.41 -7.38
N ALA A 70 19.71 6.44 -6.56
CA ALA A 70 19.48 6.42 -5.12
C ALA A 70 20.14 7.61 -4.41
N ALA A 71 21.38 7.93 -4.77
CA ALA A 71 22.10 9.10 -4.26
C ALA A 71 21.41 10.41 -4.65
N ALA A 72 20.99 10.56 -5.92
CA ALA A 72 20.29 11.74 -6.42
C ALA A 72 18.92 11.95 -5.73
N GLU A 73 18.19 10.87 -5.49
CA GLU A 73 16.88 10.90 -4.83
C GLU A 73 16.97 10.91 -3.29
N LYS A 74 18.18 10.77 -2.74
CA LYS A 74 18.48 10.65 -1.30
C LYS A 74 17.69 9.52 -0.62
N ILE A 75 17.62 8.37 -1.30
CA ILE A 75 16.89 7.19 -0.86
C ILE A 75 17.84 5.99 -0.84
N ASN A 76 17.57 5.01 0.02
CA ASN A 76 18.35 3.78 0.08
C ASN A 76 18.26 2.98 -1.24
N SER A 77 19.41 2.56 -1.78
CA SER A 77 19.50 1.77 -3.03
C SER A 77 18.63 0.50 -2.99
N SER A 78 18.58 -0.21 -1.87
CA SER A 78 17.71 -1.39 -1.68
C SER A 78 16.22 -1.06 -1.78
N TYR A 79 15.80 0.15 -1.41
CA TYR A 79 14.42 0.59 -1.62
C TYR A 79 14.17 0.94 -3.09
N VAL A 80 15.11 1.61 -3.75
CA VAL A 80 15.02 1.91 -5.19
C VAL A 80 14.90 0.62 -6.01
N SER A 81 15.73 -0.38 -5.74
CA SER A 81 15.66 -1.70 -6.38
C SER A 81 14.29 -2.38 -6.18
N ARG A 82 13.75 -2.36 -4.96
CA ARG A 82 12.41 -2.92 -4.67
C ARG A 82 11.30 -2.16 -5.39
N LEU A 83 11.39 -0.84 -5.48
CA LEU A 83 10.41 -0.03 -6.22
C LEU A 83 10.49 -0.30 -7.72
N LEU A 84 11.70 -0.35 -8.29
CA LEU A 84 11.89 -0.65 -9.70
C LEU A 84 11.33 -2.02 -10.09
N ARG A 85 11.34 -3.00 -9.17
CA ARG A 85 10.69 -4.30 -9.40
C ARG A 85 9.19 -4.18 -9.69
N LEU A 86 8.49 -3.15 -9.19
CA LEU A 86 7.08 -2.92 -9.51
C LEU A 86 6.83 -2.72 -11.01
N THR A 87 7.84 -2.33 -11.78
CA THR A 87 7.75 -2.23 -13.25
C THR A 87 7.66 -3.58 -13.96
N LEU A 88 7.87 -4.68 -13.23
CA LEU A 88 7.74 -6.07 -13.73
C LEU A 88 6.33 -6.64 -13.50
N LEU A 89 5.42 -5.86 -12.92
CA LEU A 89 4.02 -6.28 -12.75
C LEU A 89 3.34 -6.45 -14.11
N ALA A 90 2.42 -7.42 -14.16
CA ALA A 90 1.58 -7.65 -15.31
C ALA A 90 0.78 -6.37 -15.65
N PRO A 91 0.65 -5.99 -16.92
CA PRO A 91 -0.02 -4.75 -17.31
C PRO A 91 -1.41 -4.57 -16.70
N GLY A 92 -2.23 -5.63 -16.71
CA GLY A 92 -3.58 -5.60 -16.11
C GLY A 92 -3.59 -5.35 -14.59
N LEU A 93 -2.53 -5.73 -13.87
CA LEU A 93 -2.38 -5.43 -12.44
C LEU A 93 -1.97 -3.98 -12.22
N VAL A 94 -1.11 -3.43 -13.08
CA VAL A 94 -0.76 -2.00 -13.06
C VAL A 94 -2.00 -1.15 -13.32
N GLU A 95 -2.80 -1.50 -14.34
CA GLU A 95 -4.07 -0.85 -14.65
C GLU A 95 -5.06 -0.94 -13.48
N ALA A 96 -5.22 -2.12 -12.87
CA ALA A 96 -6.08 -2.29 -11.71
C ALA A 96 -5.65 -1.41 -10.53
N ILE A 97 -4.34 -1.27 -10.26
CA ILE A 97 -3.82 -0.37 -9.24
C ILE A 97 -4.16 1.09 -9.56
N LEU A 98 -3.93 1.53 -10.81
CA LEU A 98 -4.14 2.92 -11.21
C LEU A 98 -5.63 3.30 -11.21
N ASP A 99 -6.50 2.34 -11.53
CA ASP A 99 -7.96 2.51 -11.49
C ASP A 99 -8.55 2.39 -10.07
N GLY A 100 -7.74 2.02 -9.07
CA GLY A 100 -8.23 1.76 -7.72
C GLY A 100 -9.07 0.49 -7.59
N ARG A 101 -8.92 -0.44 -8.54
CA ARG A 101 -9.60 -1.74 -8.65
C ARG A 101 -8.74 -2.92 -8.17
N GLN A 102 -7.61 -2.65 -7.51
CA GLN A 102 -6.75 -3.71 -6.99
C GLN A 102 -7.46 -4.56 -5.92
N SER A 103 -7.09 -5.83 -5.81
CA SER A 103 -7.60 -6.72 -4.76
C SER A 103 -7.13 -6.25 -3.37
N GLU A 104 -7.92 -6.52 -2.32
CA GLU A 104 -7.59 -6.06 -0.95
C GLU A 104 -6.23 -6.57 -0.44
N GLY A 105 -5.78 -7.74 -0.93
CA GLY A 105 -4.47 -8.32 -0.62
C GLY A 105 -3.29 -7.65 -1.35
N MET A 106 -3.56 -6.88 -2.40
CA MET A 106 -2.54 -6.22 -3.21
C MET A 106 -2.14 -4.87 -2.59
N THR A 107 -1.31 -4.96 -1.55
CA THR A 107 -0.82 -3.80 -0.81
C THR A 107 0.64 -3.48 -1.17
N LEU A 108 1.06 -2.23 -0.93
CA LEU A 108 2.45 -1.84 -1.15
C LEU A 108 3.45 -2.72 -0.37
N PRO A 109 3.28 -3.00 0.94
CA PRO A 109 4.17 -3.93 1.65
C PRO A 109 4.24 -5.32 1.00
N GLY A 110 3.12 -5.86 0.54
CA GLY A 110 3.09 -7.16 -0.15
C GLY A 110 3.88 -7.17 -1.46
N LEU A 111 3.86 -6.07 -2.21
CA LEU A 111 4.60 -5.92 -3.47
C LEU A 111 6.10 -5.56 -3.26
N MET A 112 6.46 -5.11 -2.06
CA MET A 112 7.86 -4.91 -1.65
C MET A 112 8.58 -6.22 -1.35
N GLU A 113 7.84 -7.32 -1.15
CA GLU A 113 8.38 -8.66 -1.07
C GLU A 113 8.57 -9.28 -2.47
N PRO A 114 9.52 -10.23 -2.64
CA PRO A 114 9.69 -10.95 -3.89
C PRO A 114 8.37 -11.54 -4.42
N PHE A 115 8.11 -11.31 -5.70
CA PHE A 115 6.97 -11.86 -6.42
C PHE A 115 7.43 -12.50 -7.75
N PRO A 116 6.64 -13.44 -8.31
CA PRO A 116 7.01 -14.14 -9.53
C PRO A 116 7.20 -13.17 -10.70
N VAL A 117 8.21 -13.39 -11.55
CA VAL A 117 8.40 -12.58 -12.76
C VAL A 117 7.35 -12.95 -13.82
N GLU A 118 6.91 -14.21 -13.85
CA GLU A 118 5.90 -14.71 -14.78
C GLU A 118 4.52 -14.09 -14.52
N TRP A 119 3.97 -13.41 -15.52
CA TRP A 119 2.69 -12.70 -15.39
C TRP A 119 1.51 -13.63 -15.08
N GLU A 120 1.52 -14.87 -15.58
CA GLU A 120 0.48 -15.85 -15.23
C GLU A 120 0.48 -16.17 -13.74
N GLN A 121 1.65 -16.31 -13.14
CA GLN A 121 1.78 -16.57 -11.70
C GLN A 121 1.39 -15.34 -10.88
N GLN A 122 1.71 -14.14 -11.37
CA GLN A 122 1.28 -12.89 -10.74
C GLN A 122 -0.25 -12.77 -10.71
N ARG A 123 -0.94 -13.03 -11.84
CA ARG A 123 -2.41 -12.99 -11.94
C ARG A 123 -3.12 -14.02 -11.07
N ARG A 124 -2.46 -15.15 -10.76
CA ARG A 124 -3.01 -16.14 -9.81
C ARG A 124 -2.79 -15.74 -8.36
N ARG A 125 -1.76 -14.93 -8.09
CA ARG A 125 -1.37 -14.51 -6.73
C ARG A 125 -2.09 -13.24 -6.26
N PHE A 126 -2.38 -12.31 -7.18
CA PHE A 126 -2.95 -10.99 -6.89
C PHE A 126 -4.30 -10.81 -7.58
#